data_AF-A0A957MFS3-F1
#
_entry.id   AF-A0A957MFS3-F1
#
_cell.length_a   1.000
_cell.length_b   1.000
_cell.length_c   1.000
_cell.angle_alpha   90.00
_cell.angle_beta   90.00
_cell.angle_gamma   90.00
#
_symmetry.space_group_name_H-M   'P 1'
#
loop_
_entity.id
_entity.type
_entity.pdbx_description
1 polymer ?
#
loop_
_entity_poly.entity_id
_entity_poly.type
_entity_poly.pdbx_seq_one_letter_code
_entity_poly.pdbx_strand_id
1 'polypeptide(L)'
;EFDGIRTPNTYGDHALIDEDPAQPNEAYFRHVDYIVDTAAAKDLYIGLLPTWADKVTPMWGAGPAIFTEENARLYGRWLGERYKDRTNVLWVLGGDRPAYKDDADFRPIWRAMAAGIDEGTGAHPFKTFHPWGGHSTSEELHDEAWLDMNMIQSGHGSGRSTPVWEMIERDYALTPTRPTLDAEPNYEDHPIS
;
A
#
# COMPACT_ATOMS: atom_id res chain seq x y z
N GLU A 1 -4.25 -10.51 1.62
CA GLU A 1 -5.55 -10.43 0.93
C GLU A 1 -6.72 -11.02 1.73
N PHE A 2 -6.72 -12.32 2.10
CA PHE A 2 -7.94 -12.90 2.66
C PHE A 2 -8.18 -12.64 4.16
N ASP A 3 -7.23 -12.86 5.08
CA ASP A 3 -7.49 -12.68 6.51
C ASP A 3 -6.28 -12.18 7.32
N GLY A 4 -5.50 -11.26 6.74
CA GLY A 4 -4.18 -10.86 7.27
C GLY A 4 -4.18 -10.25 8.68
N ILE A 5 -5.29 -9.66 9.13
CA ILE A 5 -5.38 -9.09 10.49
C ILE A 5 -5.64 -10.16 11.57
N ARG A 6 -6.29 -11.28 11.21
CA ARG A 6 -6.58 -12.42 12.11
C ARG A 6 -5.68 -13.62 11.85
N THR A 7 -4.89 -13.61 10.79
CA THR A 7 -3.86 -14.62 10.55
C THR A 7 -2.56 -14.15 11.19
N PRO A 8 -2.03 -14.87 12.20
CA PRO A 8 -0.79 -14.48 12.82
C PRO A 8 0.40 -14.72 11.87
N ASN A 9 1.54 -14.11 12.19
CA ASN A 9 2.82 -14.50 11.61
C ASN A 9 3.20 -15.94 12.03
N THR A 10 4.32 -16.45 11.52
CA THR A 10 4.79 -17.82 11.82
C THR A 10 5.08 -18.09 13.30
N TYR A 11 5.18 -17.05 14.12
CA TYR A 11 5.42 -17.13 15.57
C TYR A 11 4.12 -17.06 16.40
N GLY A 12 2.96 -16.87 15.76
CA GLY A 12 1.67 -16.79 16.45
C GLY A 12 1.26 -15.37 16.84
N ASP A 13 1.99 -14.34 16.42
CA ASP A 13 1.65 -12.94 16.71
C ASP A 13 0.72 -12.36 15.64
N HIS A 14 -0.35 -11.68 16.04
CA HIS A 14 -1.20 -10.88 15.14
C HIS A 14 -0.60 -9.49 14.93
N ALA A 15 -0.88 -8.85 13.79
CA ALA A 15 -0.37 -7.51 13.49
C ALA A 15 -0.91 -6.42 14.44
N LEU A 16 -2.19 -6.53 14.81
CA LEU A 16 -2.90 -5.61 15.69
C LEU A 16 -3.45 -6.37 16.89
N ILE A 17 -3.52 -5.70 18.04
CA ILE A 17 -4.25 -6.18 19.22
C ILE A 17 -5.72 -5.83 19.01
N ASP A 18 -6.63 -6.80 19.18
CA ASP A 18 -8.08 -6.64 19.05
C ASP A 18 -8.55 -6.00 17.72
N GLU A 19 -7.81 -6.21 16.63
CA GLU A 19 -8.07 -5.63 15.29
C GLU A 19 -8.07 -4.08 15.28
N ASP A 20 -7.45 -3.44 16.28
CA ASP A 20 -7.42 -1.98 16.42
C ASP A 20 -6.12 -1.38 15.84
N PRO A 21 -6.19 -0.55 14.78
CA PRO A 21 -5.01 0.13 14.23
C PRO A 21 -4.28 1.05 15.21
N ALA A 22 -4.94 1.48 16.29
CA ALA A 22 -4.30 2.25 17.35
C ALA A 22 -3.47 1.37 18.31
N GLN A 23 -3.53 0.04 18.17
CA GLN A 23 -2.81 -0.91 19.01
C GLN A 23 -1.96 -1.90 18.19
N PRO A 24 -0.90 -1.44 17.50
CA PRO A 24 0.08 -2.33 16.85
C PRO A 24 0.70 -3.30 17.86
N ASN A 25 0.83 -4.57 17.47
CA ASN A 25 1.47 -5.58 18.32
C ASN A 25 2.99 -5.56 18.17
N GLU A 26 3.71 -5.16 19.22
CA GLU A 26 5.17 -5.07 19.23
C GLU A 26 5.86 -6.39 18.86
N ALA A 27 5.32 -7.56 19.27
CA ALA A 27 5.93 -8.85 18.94
C ALA A 27 5.92 -9.13 17.43
N TYR A 28 4.80 -8.81 16.77
CA TYR A 28 4.68 -8.90 15.31
C TYR A 28 5.64 -7.94 14.62
N PHE A 29 5.68 -6.68 15.03
CA PHE A 29 6.48 -5.65 14.37
C PHE A 29 7.98 -5.79 14.63
N ARG A 30 8.42 -6.43 15.72
CA ARG A 30 9.82 -6.87 15.86
C ARG A 30 10.24 -7.87 14.80
N HIS A 31 9.32 -8.70 14.32
CA HIS A 31 9.61 -9.57 13.18
C HIS A 31 9.68 -8.79 11.87
N VAL A 32 8.81 -7.79 11.68
CA VAL A 32 8.88 -6.89 10.53
C VAL A 32 10.20 -6.10 10.52
N ASP A 33 10.65 -5.59 11.66
CA ASP A 33 11.97 -4.94 11.81
C ASP A 33 13.09 -5.83 11.29
N TYR A 34 13.11 -7.10 11.74
CA TYR A 34 14.11 -8.07 11.31
C TYR A 34 14.10 -8.27 9.79
N ILE A 35 12.92 -8.30 9.15
CA ILE A 35 12.80 -8.42 7.69
C ILE A 35 13.37 -7.18 7.00
N VAL A 36 13.00 -5.98 7.46
CA VAL A 36 13.48 -4.71 6.88
C VAL A 36 15.00 -4.59 7.02
N ASP A 37 15.54 -4.90 8.20
CA ASP A 37 16.97 -4.83 8.48
C ASP A 37 17.76 -5.91 7.71
N THR A 38 17.17 -7.10 7.52
CA THR A 38 17.76 -8.17 6.69
C THR A 38 17.78 -7.79 5.21
N ALA A 39 16.73 -7.15 4.71
CA ALA A 39 16.70 -6.62 3.34
C ALA A 39 17.77 -5.53 3.15
N ALA A 40 17.89 -4.61 4.11
CA ALA A 40 18.91 -3.56 4.10
C ALA A 40 20.34 -4.15 4.02
N ALA A 41 20.62 -5.18 4.83
CA ALA A 41 21.91 -5.88 4.82
C ALA A 41 22.23 -6.62 3.50
N LYS A 42 21.25 -6.71 2.59
CA LYS A 42 21.36 -7.31 1.25
C LYS A 42 21.22 -6.28 0.13
N ASP A 43 21.26 -4.99 0.45
CA ASP A 43 21.05 -3.89 -0.50
C ASP A 43 19.67 -3.93 -1.19
N LEU A 44 18.65 -4.43 -0.48
CA LEU A 44 17.27 -4.52 -0.96
C LEU A 44 16.36 -3.50 -0.26
N TYR A 45 15.46 -2.94 -1.06
CA TYR A 45 14.34 -2.13 -0.57
C TYR A 45 13.13 -3.02 -0.23
N ILE A 46 12.36 -2.59 0.76
CA ILE A 46 11.04 -3.14 1.08
C ILE A 46 9.98 -2.15 0.62
N GLY A 47 9.12 -2.58 -0.32
CA GLY A 47 7.82 -1.95 -0.54
C GLY A 47 6.92 -2.30 0.63
N LEU A 48 6.79 -1.39 1.59
CA LEU A 48 6.01 -1.59 2.80
C LEU A 48 4.60 -1.07 2.58
N LEU A 49 3.65 -2.00 2.50
CA LEU A 49 2.24 -1.67 2.52
C LEU A 49 1.75 -1.59 3.98
N PRO A 50 1.34 -0.41 4.49
CA PRO A 50 0.91 -0.29 5.88
C PRO A 50 -0.27 -1.20 6.26
N THR A 51 -1.17 -1.41 5.29
CA THR A 51 -2.32 -2.31 5.35
C THR A 51 -2.72 -2.67 3.93
N TRP A 52 -3.41 -3.80 3.75
CA TRP A 52 -4.13 -4.08 2.51
C TRP A 52 -5.41 -3.23 2.45
N ALA A 53 -5.83 -2.81 1.26
CA ALA A 53 -6.95 -1.86 1.13
C ALA A 53 -8.32 -2.48 1.41
N ASP A 54 -8.46 -3.80 1.53
CA ASP A 54 -9.70 -4.42 2.00
C ASP A 54 -10.07 -3.98 3.44
N LYS A 55 -9.09 -3.46 4.19
CA LYS A 55 -9.26 -2.87 5.52
C LYS A 55 -9.66 -1.39 5.50
N VAL A 56 -9.78 -0.81 4.31
CA VAL A 56 -10.18 0.60 4.07
C VAL A 56 -11.42 0.65 3.17
N THR A 57 -11.34 0.06 1.98
CA THR A 57 -12.39 0.06 0.94
C THR A 57 -13.13 -1.28 0.95
N PRO A 58 -14.38 -1.36 1.46
CA PRO A 58 -15.13 -2.61 1.48
C PRO A 58 -15.47 -3.10 0.07
N MET A 59 -14.87 -4.22 -0.34
CA MET A 59 -15.15 -4.90 -1.62
C MET A 59 -15.16 -6.43 -1.35
N TRP A 60 -14.63 -7.24 -2.25
CA TRP A 60 -14.36 -8.64 -1.98
C TRP A 60 -13.22 -8.78 -0.94
N GLY A 61 -13.05 -9.94 -0.32
CA GLY A 61 -12.09 -10.17 0.79
C GLY A 61 -12.80 -10.39 2.13
N ALA A 62 -12.07 -10.75 3.20
CA ALA A 62 -12.74 -11.00 4.49
C ALA A 62 -13.04 -9.72 5.29
N GLY A 63 -12.39 -8.60 4.98
CA GLY A 63 -12.53 -7.38 5.77
C GLY A 63 -12.23 -7.62 7.25
N PRO A 64 -12.84 -6.87 8.19
CA PRO A 64 -13.65 -5.67 7.96
C PRO A 64 -12.79 -4.48 7.52
N ALA A 65 -13.44 -3.42 7.06
CA ALA A 65 -12.81 -2.11 7.01
C ALA A 65 -12.70 -1.56 8.44
N ILE A 66 -11.46 -1.42 8.93
CA ILE A 66 -11.15 -1.01 10.31
C ILE A 66 -10.53 0.38 10.39
N PHE A 67 -10.15 0.96 9.25
CA PHE A 67 -9.53 2.28 9.20
C PHE A 67 -10.56 3.40 9.08
N THR A 68 -10.34 4.45 9.88
CA THR A 68 -10.95 5.77 9.80
C THR A 68 -9.84 6.80 9.56
N GLU A 69 -10.18 8.05 9.23
CA GLU A 69 -9.16 9.09 9.09
C GLU A 69 -8.33 9.27 10.38
N GLU A 70 -8.98 9.19 11.54
CA GLU A 70 -8.33 9.38 12.83
C GLU A 70 -7.30 8.27 13.12
N ASN A 71 -7.73 7.00 13.07
CA ASN A 71 -6.82 5.90 13.40
C ASN A 71 -5.78 5.66 12.29
N ALA A 72 -6.07 6.00 11.03
CA ALA A 72 -5.11 5.91 9.94
C ALA A 72 -3.93 6.88 10.13
N ARG A 73 -4.19 8.11 10.59
CA ARG A 73 -3.13 9.07 10.91
C ARG A 73 -2.28 8.62 12.09
N LEU A 74 -2.92 8.09 13.16
CA LEU A 74 -2.20 7.58 14.33
C LEU A 74 -1.31 6.38 13.96
N TYR A 75 -1.85 5.43 13.21
CA TYR A 75 -1.13 4.25 12.74
C TYR A 75 0.00 4.62 11.78
N GLY A 76 -0.25 5.52 10.83
CA GLY A 76 0.77 6.06 9.93
C GLY A 76 1.91 6.74 10.69
N ARG A 77 1.60 7.54 11.72
CA ARG A 77 2.62 8.17 12.58
C ARG A 77 3.44 7.14 13.34
N TRP A 78 2.79 6.14 13.94
CA TRP A 78 3.50 5.09 14.65
C TRP A 78 4.48 4.32 13.74
N LEU A 79 4.04 3.95 12.53
CA LEU A 79 4.92 3.32 11.54
C LEU A 79 6.05 4.25 11.10
N GLY A 80 5.74 5.52 10.83
CA GLY A 80 6.71 6.54 10.45
C GLY A 80 7.80 6.70 11.52
N GLU A 81 7.41 6.83 12.80
CA GLU A 81 8.35 6.94 13.92
C GLU A 81 9.25 5.69 14.04
N ARG A 82 8.67 4.50 13.84
CA ARG A 82 9.40 3.22 13.91
C ARG A 82 10.43 3.06 12.80
N TYR A 83 10.11 3.51 11.58
CA TYR A 83 10.92 3.25 10.39
C TYR A 83 11.67 4.47 9.85
N LYS A 84 11.60 5.63 10.51
CA LYS A 84 12.23 6.88 10.05
C LYS A 84 13.73 6.79 9.73
N ASP A 85 14.46 5.95 10.46
CA ASP A 85 15.91 5.80 10.28
C ASP A 85 16.27 4.69 9.27
N ARG A 86 15.28 4.00 8.70
CA ARG A 86 15.45 2.91 7.73
C ARG A 86 15.23 3.40 6.31
N THR A 87 16.34 3.74 5.65
CA THR A 87 16.35 4.33 4.30
C THR A 87 15.94 3.38 3.18
N ASN A 88 15.82 2.07 3.45
CA ASN A 88 15.42 1.04 2.50
C ASN A 88 13.90 0.75 2.52
N VAL A 89 13.09 1.61 3.10
CA VAL A 89 11.62 1.48 3.11
C VAL A 89 11.00 2.42 2.07
N LEU A 90 10.18 1.84 1.18
CA LEU A 90 9.33 2.57 0.23
C LEU A 90 7.87 2.36 0.66
N TRP A 91 7.13 3.45 0.89
CA TRP A 91 5.75 3.34 1.37
C TRP A 91 4.79 3.12 0.20
N VAL A 92 4.05 2.02 0.25
CA VAL A 92 3.07 1.65 -0.78
C VAL A 92 1.70 1.65 -0.13
N LEU A 93 0.93 2.73 -0.27
CA LEU A 93 -0.45 2.79 0.22
C LEU A 93 -1.36 1.96 -0.71
N GLY A 94 -2.66 1.86 -0.40
CA GLY A 94 -3.60 1.08 -1.22
C GLY A 94 -3.49 -0.42 -0.96
N GLY A 95 -3.52 -1.22 -2.02
CA GLY A 95 -3.50 -2.68 -1.97
C GLY A 95 -4.73 -3.27 -2.63
N ASP A 96 -4.70 -3.33 -3.96
CA ASP A 96 -5.69 -4.00 -4.82
C ASP A 96 -7.14 -3.50 -4.66
N ARG A 97 -7.35 -2.24 -4.28
CA ARG A 97 -8.69 -1.62 -4.25
C ARG A 97 -8.67 -0.23 -4.87
N PRO A 98 -9.80 0.24 -5.42
CA PRO A 98 -9.92 1.63 -5.81
C PRO A 98 -10.00 2.54 -4.58
N ALA A 99 -9.68 3.81 -4.78
CA ALA A 99 -9.86 4.86 -3.78
C ALA A 99 -11.31 5.39 -3.75
N TYR A 100 -12.12 5.05 -4.76
CA TYR A 100 -13.56 5.31 -4.81
C TYR A 100 -14.35 4.03 -5.01
N LYS A 101 -15.51 3.90 -4.36
CA LYS A 101 -16.42 2.78 -4.60
C LYS A 101 -17.85 3.15 -4.23
N ASP A 102 -18.80 2.88 -5.12
CA ASP A 102 -20.25 3.06 -4.89
C ASP A 102 -20.59 4.41 -4.20
N ASP A 103 -20.15 5.52 -4.81
CA ASP A 103 -20.28 6.91 -4.31
C ASP A 103 -19.50 7.25 -3.02
N ALA A 104 -18.79 6.30 -2.40
CA ALA A 104 -17.92 6.55 -1.26
C ALA A 104 -16.50 6.91 -1.69
N ASP A 105 -15.95 7.95 -1.05
CA ASP A 105 -14.58 8.43 -1.23
C ASP A 105 -13.70 7.99 -0.04
N PHE A 106 -12.71 7.13 -0.30
CA PHE A 106 -11.79 6.60 0.72
C PHE A 106 -10.44 7.33 0.74
N ARG A 107 -10.22 8.29 -0.18
CA ARG A 107 -8.98 9.09 -0.21
C ARG A 107 -8.69 9.84 1.08
N PRO A 108 -9.69 10.37 1.84
CA PRO A 108 -9.40 11.00 3.12
C PRO A 108 -8.64 10.09 4.10
N ILE A 109 -8.96 8.79 4.12
CA ILE A 109 -8.27 7.81 4.99
C ILE A 109 -6.82 7.63 4.54
N TRP A 110 -6.58 7.48 3.24
CA TRP A 110 -5.23 7.35 2.68
C TRP A 110 -4.39 8.63 2.86
N ARG A 111 -4.99 9.80 2.67
CA ARG A 111 -4.37 11.11 2.97
C ARG A 111 -3.98 11.22 4.44
N ALA A 112 -4.86 10.80 5.34
CA ALA A 112 -4.59 10.80 6.78
C ALA A 112 -3.44 9.85 7.14
N MET A 113 -3.39 8.66 6.53
CA MET A 113 -2.30 7.71 6.70
C MET A 113 -0.96 8.27 6.20
N ALA A 114 -0.94 8.84 4.99
CA ALA A 114 0.23 9.46 4.40
C ALA A 114 0.76 10.62 5.26
N ALA A 115 -0.14 11.50 5.72
CA ALA A 115 0.22 12.60 6.63
C ALA A 115 0.77 12.08 7.97
N GLY A 116 0.20 10.97 8.50
CA GLY A 116 0.74 10.29 9.67
C GLY A 116 2.19 9.83 9.44
N ILE A 117 2.46 9.15 8.33
CA ILE A 117 3.81 8.70 7.96
C ILE A 117 4.79 9.89 7.90
N ASP A 118 4.38 11.00 7.28
CA ASP A 118 5.20 12.21 7.19
C ASP A 118 5.53 12.78 8.58
N GLU A 119 4.53 12.83 9.46
CA GLU A 119 4.70 13.29 10.85
C GLU A 119 5.65 12.39 11.63
N GLY A 120 5.50 11.08 11.51
CA GLY A 120 6.32 10.13 12.26
C GLY A 120 7.77 10.07 11.77
N THR A 121 7.96 10.22 10.46
CA THR A 121 9.31 10.34 9.88
C THR A 121 9.93 11.72 10.08
N GLY A 122 9.11 12.76 10.31
CA GLY A 122 9.54 14.15 10.36
C GLY A 122 9.97 14.69 8.99
N ALA A 123 9.57 14.04 7.90
CA ALA A 123 9.98 14.33 6.53
C ALA A 123 8.88 13.94 5.53
N HIS A 124 9.14 14.10 4.23
CA HIS A 124 8.32 13.53 3.16
C HIS A 124 9.07 12.32 2.56
N PRO A 125 8.90 11.10 3.09
CA PRO A 125 9.48 9.90 2.51
C PRO A 125 8.77 9.53 1.21
N PHE A 126 9.40 8.70 0.37
CA PHE A 126 8.80 8.22 -0.88
C PHE A 126 7.51 7.44 -0.61
N LYS A 127 6.41 7.84 -1.26
CA LYS A 127 5.09 7.21 -1.16
C LYS A 127 4.50 6.96 -2.54
N THR A 128 3.90 5.79 -2.72
CA THR A 128 3.10 5.42 -3.90
C THR A 128 1.81 4.73 -3.45
N PHE A 129 0.97 4.27 -4.38
CA PHE A 129 -0.30 3.63 -4.07
C PHE A 129 -0.55 2.46 -5.01
N HIS A 130 -0.75 1.27 -4.48
CA HIS A 130 -1.07 0.08 -5.25
C HIS A 130 -2.56 0.08 -5.63
N PRO A 131 -2.92 0.24 -6.93
CA PRO A 131 -4.31 0.24 -7.37
C PRO A 131 -4.87 -1.19 -7.38
N TRP A 132 -6.12 -1.35 -7.84
CA TRP A 132 -6.75 -2.63 -8.21
C TRP A 132 -6.43 -3.10 -9.64
N GLY A 133 -6.67 -4.40 -9.88
CA GLY A 133 -6.31 -5.07 -11.14
C GLY A 133 -6.92 -4.47 -12.41
N GLY A 134 -6.07 -4.23 -13.41
CA GLY A 134 -6.40 -3.60 -14.69
C GLY A 134 -6.31 -2.08 -14.70
N HIS A 135 -5.82 -1.45 -13.63
CA HIS A 135 -5.84 0.00 -13.45
C HIS A 135 -4.48 0.59 -13.06
N SER A 136 -4.34 1.90 -13.23
CA SER A 136 -3.26 2.71 -12.63
C SER A 136 -3.79 3.60 -11.52
N THR A 137 -2.93 3.87 -10.53
CA THR A 137 -3.09 4.95 -9.55
C THR A 137 -3.45 6.29 -10.21
N SER A 138 -2.92 6.54 -11.41
CA SER A 138 -3.06 7.84 -12.07
C SER A 138 -4.51 8.19 -12.43
N GLU A 139 -5.40 7.20 -12.49
CA GLU A 139 -6.82 7.39 -12.82
C GLU A 139 -7.58 8.12 -11.72
N GLU A 140 -7.12 7.98 -10.46
CA GLU A 140 -7.85 8.46 -9.28
C GLU A 140 -7.02 9.39 -8.39
N LEU A 141 -5.69 9.24 -8.38
CA LEU A 141 -4.81 9.80 -7.35
C LEU A 141 -3.60 10.57 -7.91
N HIS A 142 -3.52 10.81 -9.22
CA HIS A 142 -2.36 11.48 -9.83
C HIS A 142 -2.03 12.85 -9.18
N ASP A 143 -3.07 13.59 -8.82
CA ASP A 143 -2.97 14.94 -8.26
C ASP A 143 -2.82 14.96 -6.73
N GLU A 144 -2.80 13.79 -6.08
CA GLU A 144 -2.58 13.72 -4.63
C GLU A 144 -1.15 14.19 -4.29
N ALA A 145 -1.04 15.17 -3.40
CA ALA A 145 0.22 15.83 -3.08
C ALA A 145 1.22 14.90 -2.36
N TRP A 146 0.73 13.87 -1.68
CA TRP A 146 1.56 12.89 -0.99
C TRP A 146 2.10 11.81 -1.92
N LEU A 147 1.54 11.62 -3.11
CA LEU A 147 1.95 10.58 -4.06
C LEU A 147 3.23 11.05 -4.77
N ASP A 148 4.24 10.19 -4.90
CA ASP A 148 5.49 10.50 -5.62
C ASP A 148 5.59 9.78 -6.98
N MET A 149 4.96 8.61 -7.11
CA MET A 149 4.99 7.74 -8.29
C MET A 149 3.63 7.07 -8.52
N ASN A 150 3.21 6.97 -9.78
CA ASN A 150 2.04 6.15 -10.15
C ASN A 150 2.44 4.66 -10.16
N MET A 151 1.51 3.78 -9.80
CA MET A 151 1.71 2.34 -9.85
C MET A 151 0.58 1.71 -10.67
N ILE A 152 0.89 0.64 -11.39
CA ILE A 152 -0.05 -0.12 -12.22
C ILE A 152 -0.12 -1.55 -11.66
N GLN A 153 -1.31 -2.12 -11.67
CA GLN A 153 -1.53 -3.55 -11.56
C GLN A 153 -2.15 -4.01 -12.89
N SER A 154 -1.33 -4.53 -13.81
CA SER A 154 -1.83 -4.92 -15.14
C SER A 154 -2.45 -6.32 -15.19
N GLY A 155 -2.10 -7.20 -14.23
CA GLY A 155 -2.63 -8.57 -14.11
C GLY A 155 -3.96 -8.67 -13.33
N HIS A 156 -4.59 -9.84 -13.18
CA HIS A 156 -4.33 -11.13 -13.85
C HIS A 156 -5.39 -11.52 -14.89
N GLY A 157 -6.40 -10.66 -15.07
CA GLY A 157 -7.63 -10.98 -15.84
C GLY A 157 -7.61 -10.59 -17.31
N SER A 158 -6.57 -9.90 -17.77
CA SER A 158 -6.52 -9.26 -19.10
C SER A 158 -5.84 -10.13 -20.17
N GLY A 159 -5.86 -11.46 -19.98
CA GLY A 159 -5.22 -12.43 -20.87
C GLY A 159 -3.68 -12.48 -20.75
N ARG A 160 -3.06 -13.22 -21.68
CA ARG A 160 -1.60 -13.50 -21.67
C ARG A 160 -0.72 -12.30 -21.95
N SER A 161 -1.24 -11.30 -22.65
CA SER A 161 -0.48 -10.15 -23.13
C SER A 161 -1.31 -8.90 -22.95
N THR A 162 -1.15 -8.25 -21.81
CA THR A 162 -1.73 -6.94 -21.55
C THR A 162 -0.81 -5.87 -22.13
N PRO A 163 -1.33 -4.93 -22.94
CA PRO A 163 -0.51 -3.87 -23.53
C PRO A 163 -0.19 -2.79 -22.48
N VAL A 164 0.55 -3.15 -21.42
CA VAL A 164 0.86 -2.26 -20.29
C VAL A 164 1.59 -0.98 -20.71
N TRP A 165 2.29 -1.01 -21.85
CA TRP A 165 2.91 0.18 -22.43
C TRP A 165 1.90 1.30 -22.73
N GLU A 166 0.62 0.99 -23.01
CA GLU A 166 -0.43 1.99 -23.22
C GLU A 166 -0.78 2.72 -21.91
N MET A 167 -0.81 1.98 -20.79
CA MET A 167 -1.00 2.58 -19.46
C MET A 167 0.21 3.43 -19.07
N ILE A 168 1.43 2.94 -19.33
CA ILE A 168 2.67 3.70 -19.07
C ILE A 168 2.72 4.98 -19.91
N GLU A 169 2.39 4.92 -21.20
CA GLU A 169 2.36 6.09 -22.08
C GLU A 169 1.34 7.13 -21.60
N ARG A 170 0.14 6.69 -21.24
CA ARG A 170 -0.91 7.56 -20.66
C ARG A 170 -0.41 8.24 -19.39
N ASP A 171 0.12 7.47 -18.44
CA ASP A 171 0.57 7.98 -17.14
C ASP A 171 1.71 8.99 -17.29
N TYR A 172 2.63 8.73 -18.22
CA TYR A 172 3.78 9.61 -18.49
C TYR A 172 3.37 10.92 -19.20
N ALA A 173 2.25 10.92 -19.91
CA ALA A 173 1.71 12.11 -20.58
C ALA A 173 0.96 13.07 -19.62
N LEU A 174 0.69 12.64 -18.37
CA LEU A 174 0.03 13.48 -17.38
C LEU A 174 0.96 14.60 -16.87
N THR A 175 0.34 15.66 -16.32
CA THR A 175 1.05 16.82 -15.76
C THR A 175 0.62 17.03 -14.31
N PRO A 176 1.57 17.14 -13.36
CA PRO A 176 3.01 17.03 -13.55
C PRO A 176 3.43 15.61 -13.95
N THR A 177 4.43 15.48 -14.82
CA THR A 177 4.96 14.16 -15.18
C THR A 177 5.54 13.48 -13.95
N ARG A 178 5.10 12.24 -13.68
CA ARG A 178 5.57 11.41 -12.58
C ARG A 178 6.15 10.11 -13.12
N PRO A 179 7.10 9.46 -12.41
CA PRO A 179 7.45 8.08 -12.70
C PRO A 179 6.20 7.18 -12.61
N THR A 180 6.21 6.08 -13.38
CA THR A 180 5.17 5.03 -13.32
C THR A 180 5.83 3.66 -13.41
N LEU A 181 5.25 2.67 -12.73
CA LEU A 181 5.75 1.29 -12.67
C LEU A 181 4.58 0.30 -12.66
N ASP A 182 4.66 -0.73 -13.49
CA ASP A 182 3.82 -1.93 -13.34
C ASP A 182 4.38 -2.80 -12.22
N ALA A 183 3.71 -2.76 -11.07
CA ALA A 183 4.16 -3.42 -9.84
C ALA A 183 3.46 -4.76 -9.59
N GLU A 184 2.35 -5.03 -10.29
CA GLU A 184 1.66 -6.31 -10.25
C GLU A 184 1.19 -6.71 -11.66
N PRO A 185 2.13 -7.16 -12.52
CA PRO A 185 1.81 -7.79 -13.79
C PRO A 185 1.26 -9.21 -13.58
N ASN A 186 0.98 -9.92 -14.68
CA ASN A 186 0.75 -11.36 -14.61
C ASN A 186 1.87 -12.09 -13.84
N TYR A 187 1.52 -12.72 -12.73
CA TYR A 187 2.45 -13.58 -12.00
C TYR A 187 2.78 -14.81 -12.85
N GLU A 188 4.02 -15.26 -12.76
CA GLU A 188 4.46 -16.51 -13.36
C GLU A 188 3.64 -17.67 -12.78
N ASP A 189 3.15 -18.55 -13.66
CA ASP A 189 2.33 -19.73 -13.31
C ASP A 189 0.94 -19.45 -12.69
N HIS A 190 0.47 -18.19 -12.72
CA HIS A 190 -0.90 -17.86 -12.34
C HIS A 190 -1.90 -18.22 -13.46
N PRO A 191 -3.10 -18.73 -13.13
CA PRO A 191 -4.14 -18.94 -14.12
C PRO A 191 -4.46 -17.65 -14.88
N ILE A 192 -4.57 -17.77 -16.21
CA ILE A 192 -4.94 -16.66 -17.09
C ILE A 192 -6.34 -16.97 -17.61
N SER A 193 -7.28 -16.04 -17.37
CA SER A 193 -8.65 -16.09 -17.88
C SER A 193 -8.78 -15.47 -19.26
#